data_AF-A0AAW4KVN1-F1
#
_entry.id   AF-A0AAW4KVN1-F1
#
_cell.length_a   1.000
_cell.length_b   1.000
_cell.length_c   1.000
_cell.angle_alpha   90.00
_cell.angle_beta   90.00
_cell.angle_gamma   90.00
#
_symmetry.space_group_name_H-M   'P 1'
#
loop_
_entity.id
_entity.type
_entity.pdbx_description
1 polymer ?
#
loop_
_entity_poly.entity_id
_entity_poly.type
_entity_poly.pdbx_seq_one_letter_code
_entity_poly.pdbx_strand_id
1 'polypeptide(L)'
;DEELGGAQMHAQTAGTAEYLAQDDADGVRIVREIVGLLPWNDRLPHAPQRAYREPLYPIEELLGLIPEDPKKPYDVREILARLADGSNLL
;
A
#
# COMPACT_ATOMS: atom_id res chain seq x y z
N ASP A 1 -21.54 -0.90 -30.88
CA ASP A 1 -20.59 -1.16 -29.77
C ASP A 1 -21.22 -1.03 -28.38
N GLU A 2 -22.16 -0.13 -28.12
CA GLU A 2 -22.87 -0.12 -26.82
C GLU A 2 -23.90 -1.25 -26.64
N GLU A 3 -24.54 -1.72 -27.72
CA GLU A 3 -25.56 -2.78 -27.66
C GLU A 3 -24.98 -4.17 -27.31
N LEU A 4 -23.68 -4.37 -27.54
CA LEU A 4 -22.95 -5.62 -27.27
C LEU A 4 -21.87 -5.37 -26.22
N GLY A 5 -22.26 -5.28 -24.94
CA GLY A 5 -21.31 -5.25 -23.81
C GLY A 5 -20.92 -3.86 -23.31
N GLY A 6 -21.68 -2.81 -23.62
CA GLY A 6 -21.43 -1.48 -23.05
C GLY A 6 -21.72 -1.42 -21.54
N ALA A 7 -21.14 -0.42 -20.86
CA ALA A 7 -21.32 -0.22 -19.42
C ALA A 7 -22.79 -0.05 -19.02
N GLN A 8 -23.58 0.69 -19.81
CA GLN A 8 -25.02 0.85 -19.58
C GLN A 8 -25.79 -0.48 -19.70
N MET A 9 -25.46 -1.30 -20.70
CA MET A 9 -26.08 -2.63 -20.87
C MET A 9 -25.79 -3.52 -19.66
N HIS A 10 -24.53 -3.56 -19.21
CA HIS A 10 -24.14 -4.34 -18.02
C HIS A 10 -24.80 -3.84 -16.73
N ALA A 11 -24.96 -2.52 -16.56
CA ALA A 11 -25.54 -1.94 -15.35
C ALA A 11 -27.08 -1.98 -15.31
N GLN A 12 -27.77 -1.88 -16.45
CA GLN A 12 -29.23 -1.71 -16.49
C GLN A 12 -30.00 -2.92 -17.04
N THR A 13 -29.39 -3.69 -17.94
CA THR A 13 -30.07 -4.80 -18.63
C THR A 13 -29.59 -6.16 -18.13
N ALA A 14 -28.29 -6.43 -18.24
CA ALA A 14 -27.72 -7.72 -17.83
C ALA A 14 -27.58 -7.85 -16.31
N GLY A 15 -27.47 -6.73 -15.58
CA GLY A 15 -27.33 -6.72 -14.13
C GLY A 15 -26.00 -7.30 -13.65
N THR A 16 -24.94 -7.18 -14.44
CA THR A 16 -23.59 -7.66 -14.12
C THR A 16 -22.67 -6.54 -13.62
N ALA A 17 -23.23 -5.34 -13.41
CA ALA A 17 -22.58 -4.22 -12.75
C ALA A 17 -23.60 -3.51 -11.85
N GLU A 18 -23.18 -3.18 -10.63
CA GLU A 18 -24.06 -2.55 -9.62
C GLU A 18 -24.07 -1.02 -9.70
N TYR A 19 -23.02 -0.43 -10.27
CA TYR A 19 -22.85 1.01 -10.39
C TYR A 19 -22.38 1.39 -11.78
N LEU A 20 -22.88 2.51 -12.30
CA LEU A 20 -22.45 3.09 -13.56
C LEU A 20 -21.82 4.46 -13.30
N ALA A 21 -20.52 4.58 -13.59
CA ALA A 21 -19.78 5.82 -13.45
C ALA A 21 -19.86 6.68 -14.73
N GLN A 22 -19.81 8.00 -14.56
CA GLN A 22 -19.80 8.94 -15.69
C GLN A 22 -18.42 9.08 -16.35
N ASP A 23 -17.37 8.93 -15.55
CA ASP A 23 -15.97 8.97 -15.96
C ASP A 23 -15.11 8.21 -14.93
N ASP A 24 -13.79 8.18 -15.15
CA ASP A 24 -12.85 7.49 -14.27
C ASP A 24 -12.84 8.07 -12.84
N ALA A 25 -12.99 9.40 -12.70
CA ALA A 25 -12.98 10.06 -11.40
C ALA A 25 -14.22 9.68 -10.58
N ASP A 26 -15.38 9.63 -11.24
CA ASP A 26 -16.63 9.15 -10.65
C ASP A 26 -16.55 7.67 -10.27
N GLY A 27 -15.90 6.85 -11.10
CA GLY A 27 -15.64 5.44 -10.78
C GLY A 27 -14.81 5.27 -9.51
N VAL A 28 -13.70 6.02 -9.38
CA VAL A 28 -12.87 6.04 -8.16
C VAL A 28 -13.66 6.52 -6.95
N ARG A 29 -14.51 7.56 -7.10
CA ARG A 29 -15.39 8.05 -6.03
C ARG A 29 -16.29 6.93 -5.51
N ILE A 30 -16.99 6.22 -6.40
CA ILE A 30 -17.89 5.11 -6.05
C ILE A 30 -17.14 3.99 -5.33
N VAL A 31 -15.95 3.58 -5.81
CA VAL A 31 -15.14 2.54 -5.16
C VAL A 31 -14.76 2.94 -3.74
N ARG A 32 -14.35 4.19 -3.52
CA ARG A 32 -14.02 4.70 -2.18
C ARG A 32 -15.22 4.71 -1.24
N GLU A 33 -16.41 5.06 -1.76
CA GLU A 33 -17.66 4.99 -0.99
C GLU A 33 -17.98 3.57 -0.57
N ILE A 34 -17.92 2.60 -1.50
CA ILE A 34 -18.17 1.19 -1.21
C ILE A 34 -17.22 0.67 -0.13
N VAL A 35 -15.92 0.92 -0.26
CA VAL A 35 -14.93 0.51 0.75
C VAL A 35 -15.18 1.18 2.10
N GLY A 36 -15.61 2.45 2.10
CA GLY A 36 -15.96 3.17 3.33
C GLY A 36 -17.20 2.64 4.06
N LEU A 37 -18.09 1.93 3.36
CA LEU A 37 -19.25 1.26 3.97
C LEU A 37 -18.91 -0.08 4.61
N LEU A 38 -17.73 -0.65 4.34
CA LEU A 38 -17.31 -1.91 4.93
C LEU A 38 -16.95 -1.69 6.41
N PRO A 39 -17.47 -2.48 7.35
CA PRO A 39 -16.99 -2.53 8.73
C PRO A 39 -15.64 -3.28 8.82
N TRP A 40 -14.74 -3.01 7.87
CA TRP A 40 -13.53 -3.81 7.62
C TRP A 40 -12.56 -3.75 8.80
N ASN A 41 -12.40 -2.54 9.38
CA ASN A 41 -11.48 -2.31 10.49
C ASN A 41 -12.16 -2.36 11.87
N ASP A 42 -13.50 -2.42 11.95
CA ASP A 42 -14.25 -2.33 13.22
C ASP A 42 -13.94 -3.46 14.20
N ARG A 43 -13.51 -4.61 13.68
CA ARG A 43 -13.15 -5.81 14.47
C ARG A 43 -11.66 -5.89 14.79
N LEU A 44 -10.85 -4.96 14.31
CA LEU A 44 -9.44 -4.92 14.67
C LEU A 44 -9.33 -4.54 16.15
N PRO A 45 -8.50 -5.25 16.93
CA PRO A 45 -8.24 -4.84 18.30
C PRO A 45 -7.62 -3.44 18.29
N HIS A 46 -7.95 -2.63 19.29
CA HIS A 46 -7.28 -1.34 19.48
C HIS A 46 -5.80 -1.58 19.77
N ALA A 47 -4.95 -1.24 18.80
CA ALA A 47 -3.50 -1.21 19.01
C ALA A 47 -3.12 0.19 19.50
N PRO A 48 -2.48 0.33 20.67
CA PRO A 48 -2.01 1.64 21.11
C PRO A 48 -0.97 2.16 20.12
N GLN A 49 -1.02 3.47 19.85
CA GLN A 49 -0.01 4.11 19.02
C GLN A 49 1.36 3.95 19.68
N ARG A 50 2.27 3.24 19.02
CA ARG A 50 3.63 3.06 19.49
C ARG A 50 4.48 4.24 19.03
N ALA A 51 5.08 4.96 19.97
CA ALA A 51 6.11 5.93 19.64
C ALA A 51 7.35 5.18 19.11
N TYR A 52 7.94 5.69 18.04
CA TYR A 52 9.17 5.16 17.46
C TYR A 52 10.19 6.28 17.29
N ARG A 53 11.47 5.91 17.16
CA ARG A 53 12.55 6.85 16.84
C ARG A 53 13.02 6.54 15.43
N GLU A 54 13.18 7.57 14.60
CA GLU A 54 13.80 7.39 13.29
C GLU A 54 15.21 6.76 13.44
N PRO A 55 15.65 5.94 12.48
CA PRO A 55 17.04 5.48 12.44
C PRO A 55 18.03 6.65 12.50
N LEU A 56 19.17 6.45 13.14
CA LEU A 56 20.22 7.46 13.25
C LEU A 56 20.95 7.71 11.91
N TYR A 57 20.83 6.78 10.97
CA TYR A 57 21.51 6.81 9.68
C TYR A 57 20.49 6.96 8.54
N PRO A 58 20.75 7.83 7.55
CA PRO A 58 19.87 8.02 6.40
C PRO A 58 19.66 6.73 5.61
N ILE A 59 18.43 6.51 5.12
CA ILE A 59 18.06 5.32 4.36
C ILE A 59 18.77 5.26 2.99
N GLU A 60 19.12 6.42 2.43
CA GLU A 60 19.79 6.57 1.14
C GLU A 60 21.18 5.91 1.13
N GLU A 61 21.83 5.82 2.28
CA GLU A 61 23.14 5.18 2.43
C GLU A 61 23.09 3.67 2.13
N LEU A 62 21.92 3.02 2.20
CA LEU A 62 21.75 1.61 1.83
C LEU A 62 22.25 1.31 0.42
N LEU A 63 22.16 2.28 -0.51
CA LEU A 63 22.61 2.13 -1.89
C LEU A 63 24.12 1.85 -1.98
N GLY A 64 24.92 2.32 -1.02
CA GLY A 64 26.38 2.16 -1.01
C GLY A 64 26.89 1.05 -0.08
N LEU A 65 26.01 0.41 0.70
CA LEU A 65 26.43 -0.56 1.71
C LEU A 65 26.66 -1.97 1.16
N ILE A 66 25.92 -2.35 0.12
CA ILE A 66 26.05 -3.67 -0.51
C ILE A 66 27.21 -3.60 -1.51
N PRO A 67 28.27 -4.40 -1.33
CA PRO A 67 29.36 -4.44 -2.28
C PRO A 67 28.89 -4.91 -3.67
N GLU A 68 29.44 -4.32 -4.74
CA GLU A 68 29.19 -4.78 -6.10
C GLU A 68 29.67 -6.23 -6.34
N ASP A 69 30.77 -6.62 -5.71
CA ASP A 69 31.26 -8.00 -5.72
C ASP A 69 30.47 -8.84 -4.71
N PRO A 70 29.64 -9.81 -5.14
CA PRO A 70 28.83 -10.63 -4.24
C PRO A 70 29.68 -11.55 -3.35
N LYS A 71 30.97 -11.73 -3.64
CA LYS A 71 31.90 -12.49 -2.78
C LYS A 71 32.49 -11.65 -1.67
N LYS A 72 32.37 -10.32 -1.74
CA LYS A 72 32.90 -9.42 -0.72
C LYS A 72 31.95 -9.41 0.49
N PRO A 73 32.43 -9.78 1.68
CA PRO A 73 31.61 -9.72 2.89
C PRO A 73 31.33 -8.26 3.26
N TYR A 74 30.21 -8.05 3.95
CA TYR A 74 29.82 -6.77 4.54
C TYR A 74 29.18 -7.03 5.90
N ASP A 75 29.08 -5.99 6.75
CA ASP A 75 28.40 -6.11 8.04
C ASP A 75 26.90 -5.84 7.86
N VAL A 76 26.07 -6.86 8.11
CA VAL A 76 24.60 -6.74 8.07
C VAL A 76 24.08 -5.70 9.07
N ARG A 77 24.84 -5.41 10.14
CA ARG A 77 24.48 -4.40 11.14
C ARG A 77 24.39 -3.01 10.53
N GLU A 78 25.15 -2.72 9.48
CA GLU A 78 25.04 -1.45 8.76
C GLU A 78 23.67 -1.30 8.08
N ILE A 79 23.14 -2.38 7.52
CA ILE A 79 21.78 -2.38 6.95
C ILE A 79 20.76 -2.21 8.08
N LEU A 80 20.88 -3.00 9.15
CA LEU A 80 19.93 -2.94 10.27
C LEU A 80 19.92 -1.57 10.94
N ALA A 81 21.06 -0.90 11.05
CA ALA A 81 21.16 0.44 11.64
C ALA A 81 20.36 1.49 10.86
N ARG A 82 20.06 1.28 9.57
CA ARG A 82 19.27 2.20 8.72
C ARG A 82 17.78 1.83 8.66
N LEU A 83 17.39 0.72 9.26
CA LEU A 83 16.01 0.21 9.26
C LEU A 83 15.39 0.16 10.66
N ALA A 84 16.20 -0.13 11.68
CA ALA A 84 15.73 -0.28 13.05
C ALA A 84 15.48 1.09 13.71
N ASP A 85 14.40 1.16 14.50
CA ASP A 85 14.07 2.34 15.29
C ASP A 85 15.27 2.81 16.13
N GLY A 86 15.68 4.07 15.96
CA GLY A 86 16.83 4.65 16.65
C GLY A 86 18.15 3.89 16.45
N SER A 87 18.26 3.08 15.40
CA SER A 87 19.41 2.20 15.13
C SER A 87 19.75 1.25 16.29
N ASN A 88 18.78 0.91 17.14
CA ASN A 88 19.00 0.01 18.26
C ASN A 88 18.91 -1.46 17.81
N LEU A 89 20.00 -2.23 18.01
CA LEU A 89 20.16 -3.62 17.55
C LEU A 89 20.23 -4.65 18.70
N LEU A 90 19.92 -4.21 19.93
CA LEU A 90 19.97 -5.00 21.16
C LEU A 90 18.59 -5.53 21.57
#